data_AF-A0A7V5SQ80-F1
#
_entry.id   AF-A0A7V5SQ80-F1
#
_cell.length_a   1.000
_cell.length_b   1.000
_cell.length_c   1.000
_cell.angle_alpha   90.00
_cell.angle_beta   90.00
_cell.angle_gamma   90.00
#
_symmetry.space_group_name_H-M   'P 1'
#
loop_
_entity.id
_entity.type
_entity.pdbx_description
1 polymer ?
#
loop_
_entity_poly.entity_id
_entity_poly.type
_entity_poly.pdbx_seq_one_letter_code
_entity_poly.pdbx_strand_id
1 'polypeptide(L)'
;MVKNNAIIKQQRTKVGAQHLSIFLVLLVVFFLYNMFNLIPWGTAQFVVPLFKPTGEQLQKVGFVKFDGLVWASTTKDKEALIQGKNVPVSKDYINRDYIFDFTFQKRTMEKDGYVKGSDEFYVRSEILGENAIILQPYIGFTILALDIAMLISVLITIVLPTRLGLLSLLFDRQIDDTKTKIRLQTGFSDQIVDLLTLPDDKLSEKDFDEVKSAFRVVWNRTMIEDIEESYKQVKFEEFFHDDINIVGFRNFTLYSRIKEFFSDFLVKEILDTKNALLWRRNHFQIFKGLRLYMSHHITEKYQNFVTGMAYGGAAFLIVAVGIRGLKFIPAAKPSFILLAIFLEFTMLSLLAITLMYTEEEERMDKMLKKMEDANRSQLEALRGQQTDIHQLANALVGQTAEIIKSRVEKSIEQYMSSGDKVQQVIAQEIARKIIFGLRESDEETDKKSK
;
A
#
# COMPACT_ATOMS: atom_id res chain seq x y z
N MET A 1 56.61 14.07 17.18
CA MET A 1 56.12 12.70 16.88
C MET A 1 54.64 12.80 16.58
N VAL A 2 54.30 12.96 15.30
CA VAL A 2 52.91 13.12 14.82
C VAL A 2 52.27 11.73 14.79
N LYS A 3 51.32 11.46 15.68
CA LYS A 3 50.49 10.26 15.62
C LYS A 3 49.56 10.41 14.41
N ASN A 4 49.81 9.59 13.39
CA ASN A 4 48.91 9.41 12.26
C ASN A 4 47.52 9.08 12.78
N ASN A 5 46.57 10.00 12.56
CA ASN A 5 45.15 9.73 12.58
C ASN A 5 44.88 8.71 11.47
N ALA A 6 44.90 7.43 11.84
CA ALA A 6 44.37 6.37 11.02
C ALA A 6 42.86 6.63 10.87
N ILE A 7 42.48 7.29 9.77
CA ILE A 7 41.14 7.28 9.25
C ILE A 7 40.79 5.80 9.09
N ILE A 8 39.97 5.28 9.99
CA ILE A 8 39.42 3.94 9.91
C ILE A 8 38.57 3.94 8.64
N LYS A 9 39.17 3.51 7.53
CA LYS A 9 38.45 3.06 6.35
C LYS A 9 37.60 1.88 6.82
N GLN A 10 36.37 2.13 7.26
CA GLN A 10 35.43 1.08 7.64
C GLN A 10 35.31 0.15 6.42
N GLN A 11 35.89 -1.04 6.53
CA GLN A 11 35.73 -2.08 5.52
C GLN A 11 34.24 -2.32 5.40
N ARG A 12 33.66 -2.03 4.23
CA ARG A 12 32.29 -2.41 3.88
C ARG A 12 32.14 -3.91 4.13
N THR A 13 31.57 -4.28 5.26
CA THR A 13 31.30 -5.66 5.63
C THR A 13 30.27 -6.18 4.65
N LYS A 14 30.73 -7.01 3.70
CA LYS A 14 29.85 -7.68 2.76
C LYS A 14 28.94 -8.63 3.53
N VAL A 15 27.72 -8.83 3.02
CA VAL A 15 26.82 -9.85 3.56
C VAL A 15 27.51 -11.21 3.38
N GLY A 16 28.03 -11.75 4.48
CA GLY A 16 28.62 -13.08 4.51
C GLY A 16 27.56 -14.17 4.59
N ALA A 17 27.94 -15.39 4.20
CA ALA A 17 27.08 -16.57 4.27
C ALA A 17 26.51 -16.79 5.70
N GLN A 18 27.30 -16.48 6.73
CA GLN A 18 26.88 -16.59 8.13
C GLN A 18 25.59 -15.81 8.47
N HIS A 19 25.41 -14.61 7.92
CA HIS A 19 24.23 -13.79 8.20
C HIS A 19 22.96 -14.42 7.61
N LEU A 20 23.09 -14.92 6.38
CA LEU A 20 22.01 -15.61 5.68
C LEU A 20 21.69 -16.94 6.35
N SER A 21 22.71 -17.71 6.74
CA SER A 21 22.55 -18.98 7.45
C SER A 21 21.84 -18.80 8.78
N ILE A 22 22.26 -17.83 9.61
CA ILE A 22 21.61 -17.56 10.90
C ILE A 22 20.16 -17.12 10.68
N PHE A 23 19.91 -16.19 9.76
CA PHE A 23 18.56 -15.74 9.47
C PHE A 23 17.65 -16.88 9.00
N LEU A 24 18.14 -17.74 8.10
CA LEU A 24 17.39 -18.88 7.60
C LEU A 24 17.13 -19.93 8.68
N VAL A 25 18.11 -20.22 9.54
CA VAL A 25 17.93 -21.11 10.69
C VAL A 25 16.87 -20.56 11.64
N LEU A 26 16.92 -19.27 11.98
CA LEU A 26 15.91 -18.64 12.81
C LEU A 26 14.52 -18.74 12.16
N LEU A 27 14.42 -18.43 10.86
CA LEU A 27 13.17 -18.49 10.12
C LEU A 27 12.56 -19.90 10.16
N VAL A 28 13.35 -20.94 9.90
CA VAL A 28 12.88 -22.34 9.91
C VAL A 28 12.49 -22.77 11.33
N VAL A 29 13.31 -22.46 12.34
CA VAL A 29 13.02 -22.82 13.74
C VAL A 29 11.73 -22.15 14.22
N PHE A 30 11.56 -20.85 13.97
CA PHE A 30 10.34 -20.14 14.34
C PHE A 30 9.15 -20.59 13.51
N PHE A 31 9.32 -20.89 12.22
CA PHE A 31 8.25 -21.43 11.39
C PHE A 31 7.72 -22.75 11.96
N LEU A 32 8.61 -23.70 12.26
CA LEU A 32 8.21 -24.98 12.86
C LEU A 32 7.57 -24.77 14.23
N TYR A 33 8.17 -23.94 15.08
CA TYR A 33 7.59 -23.63 16.39
C TYR A 33 6.19 -23.02 16.27
N ASN A 34 6.01 -22.05 15.38
CA ASN A 34 4.73 -21.41 15.14
C ASN A 34 3.71 -22.41 14.62
N MET A 35 4.11 -23.24 13.66
CA MET A 35 3.22 -24.21 13.02
C MET A 35 2.70 -25.28 13.99
N PHE A 36 3.56 -25.79 14.88
CA PHE A 36 3.22 -26.89 15.77
C PHE A 36 2.76 -26.48 17.16
N ASN A 37 3.05 -25.25 17.60
CA ASN A 37 2.67 -24.78 18.94
C ASN A 37 1.75 -23.56 18.86
N LEU A 38 2.18 -22.48 18.17
CA LEU A 38 1.46 -21.21 18.18
C LEU A 38 0.13 -21.28 17.41
N ILE A 39 0.11 -21.87 16.22
CA ILE A 39 -1.09 -21.97 15.37
C ILE A 39 -2.16 -22.85 16.03
N PRO A 40 -1.87 -24.08 16.50
CA PRO A 40 -2.85 -24.88 17.25
C PRO A 40 -3.41 -24.14 18.46
N TRP A 41 -2.53 -23.53 19.25
CA TRP A 41 -2.92 -22.79 20.45
C TRP A 41 -3.78 -21.57 20.11
N GLY A 42 -3.33 -20.74 19.16
CA GLY A 42 -4.03 -19.53 18.73
C GLY A 42 -5.37 -19.84 18.07
N THR A 43 -5.43 -20.86 17.22
CA THR A 43 -6.70 -21.34 16.64
C THR A 43 -7.66 -21.80 17.74
N ALA A 44 -7.17 -22.53 18.75
CA ALA A 44 -8.01 -22.93 19.88
C ALA A 44 -8.54 -21.73 20.67
N GLN A 45 -7.68 -20.76 20.98
CA GLN A 45 -8.07 -19.54 21.70
C GLN A 45 -9.05 -18.67 20.91
N PHE A 46 -9.00 -18.72 19.58
CA PHE A 46 -9.92 -17.98 18.73
C PHE A 46 -11.26 -18.71 18.56
N VAL A 47 -11.23 -20.00 18.21
CA VAL A 47 -12.43 -20.77 17.84
C VAL A 47 -13.26 -21.17 19.07
N VAL A 48 -12.63 -21.64 20.14
CA VAL A 48 -13.38 -22.20 21.29
C VAL A 48 -14.27 -21.14 21.96
N PRO A 49 -13.81 -19.92 22.27
CA PRO A 49 -14.67 -18.92 22.90
C PRO A 49 -15.84 -18.46 22.02
N LEU A 50 -15.65 -18.45 20.69
CA LEU A 50 -16.66 -18.03 19.74
C LEU A 50 -17.76 -19.07 19.53
N PHE A 51 -17.42 -20.37 19.58
CA PHE A 51 -18.33 -21.45 19.17
C PHE A 51 -18.69 -22.43 20.29
N LYS A 52 -18.20 -22.22 21.51
CA LYS A 52 -18.60 -23.02 22.69
C LYS A 52 -20.11 -22.88 22.97
N PRO A 53 -20.74 -23.88 23.60
CA PRO A 53 -22.12 -23.78 24.04
C PRO A 53 -22.29 -22.63 25.05
N THR A 54 -23.42 -21.91 24.97
CA THR A 54 -23.74 -20.77 25.85
C THR A 54 -25.16 -20.87 26.40
N GLY A 55 -25.41 -20.19 27.53
CA GLY A 55 -26.75 -20.09 28.13
C GLY A 55 -27.38 -21.44 28.46
N GLU A 56 -28.62 -21.66 27.99
CA GLU A 56 -29.38 -22.89 28.23
C GLU A 56 -28.73 -24.14 27.60
N GLN A 57 -27.96 -24.02 26.52
CA GLN A 57 -27.29 -25.16 25.90
C GLN A 57 -26.18 -25.71 26.79
N LEU A 58 -25.41 -24.84 27.46
CA LEU A 58 -24.41 -25.25 28.45
C LEU A 58 -25.06 -25.96 29.65
N GLN A 59 -26.30 -25.60 29.97
CA GLN A 59 -27.06 -26.27 31.03
C GLN A 59 -27.63 -27.63 30.59
N LYS A 60 -27.69 -27.92 29.29
CA LYS A 60 -28.17 -29.21 28.75
C LYS A 60 -27.00 -30.14 28.42
N VAL A 61 -25.90 -29.59 27.92
CA VAL A 61 -24.70 -30.33 27.50
C VAL A 61 -23.50 -29.78 28.26
N GLY A 62 -22.82 -30.62 29.05
CA GLY A 62 -21.59 -30.24 29.74
C GLY A 62 -20.46 -30.01 28.74
N PHE A 63 -19.48 -29.16 29.05
CA PHE A 63 -18.38 -28.83 28.12
C PHE A 63 -17.03 -28.84 28.84
N VAL A 64 -16.18 -29.79 28.48
CA VAL A 64 -14.92 -30.05 29.18
C VAL A 64 -13.73 -30.04 28.25
N LYS A 65 -12.60 -29.61 28.80
CA LYS A 65 -11.29 -29.71 28.17
C LYS A 65 -10.68 -31.09 28.50
N PHE A 66 -10.24 -31.79 27.47
CA PHE A 66 -9.52 -33.06 27.57
C PHE A 66 -8.01 -32.83 27.49
N ASP A 67 -7.22 -33.91 27.55
CA ASP A 67 -5.77 -33.83 27.38
C ASP A 67 -5.38 -33.12 26.06
N GLY A 68 -4.41 -32.20 26.16
CA GLY A 68 -3.96 -31.36 25.06
C GLY A 68 -4.91 -30.20 24.68
N LEU A 69 -5.00 -29.92 23.38
CA LEU A 69 -5.83 -28.86 22.79
C LEU A 69 -7.15 -29.44 22.25
N VAL A 70 -7.86 -30.18 23.10
CA VAL A 70 -9.15 -30.78 22.75
C VAL A 70 -10.24 -30.39 23.75
N TRP A 71 -11.38 -29.99 23.22
CA TRP A 71 -12.60 -29.70 23.98
C TRP A 71 -13.77 -30.43 23.34
N ALA A 72 -14.64 -31.02 24.16
CA ALA A 72 -15.84 -31.65 23.63
C ALA A 72 -17.00 -31.56 24.62
N SER A 73 -18.22 -31.67 24.08
CA SER A 73 -19.42 -31.80 24.89
C SER A 73 -19.56 -33.19 25.50
N THR A 74 -20.04 -33.25 26.73
CA THR A 74 -20.28 -34.47 27.51
C THR A 74 -21.63 -34.40 28.23
N THR A 75 -22.09 -35.52 28.76
CA THR A 75 -23.27 -35.54 29.64
C THR A 75 -22.89 -34.98 31.01
N LYS A 76 -23.81 -34.26 31.67
CA LYS A 76 -23.52 -33.60 32.97
C LYS A 76 -23.01 -34.56 34.05
N ASP A 77 -23.47 -35.80 34.06
CA ASP A 77 -23.02 -36.82 35.02
C ASP A 77 -21.53 -37.18 34.84
N LYS A 78 -21.03 -37.09 33.60
CA LYS A 78 -19.63 -37.38 33.24
C LYS A 78 -18.74 -36.14 33.30
N GLU A 79 -19.32 -34.95 33.24
CA GLU A 79 -18.62 -33.67 33.37
C GLU A 79 -17.82 -33.60 34.68
N ALA A 80 -18.44 -33.88 35.82
CA ALA A 80 -17.79 -33.86 37.13
C ALA A 80 -16.65 -34.90 37.26
N LEU A 81 -16.68 -35.97 36.45
CA LEU A 81 -15.65 -37.02 36.47
C LEU A 81 -14.39 -36.62 35.69
N ILE A 82 -14.55 -35.77 34.68
CA ILE A 82 -13.51 -35.42 33.68
C ILE A 82 -12.95 -34.02 33.93
N GLN A 83 -13.77 -33.09 34.42
CA GLN A 83 -13.39 -31.69 34.59
C GLN A 83 -12.15 -31.56 35.50
N GLY A 84 -11.09 -30.93 34.97
CA GLY A 84 -9.83 -30.74 35.68
C GLY A 84 -8.92 -31.98 35.74
N LYS A 85 -9.30 -33.10 35.12
CA LYS A 85 -8.45 -34.29 34.97
C LYS A 85 -7.95 -34.38 33.53
N ASN A 86 -6.65 -34.63 33.34
CA ASN A 86 -6.03 -34.81 32.02
C ASN A 86 -6.39 -36.19 31.44
N VAL A 87 -7.67 -36.39 31.11
CA VAL A 87 -8.19 -37.63 30.55
C VAL A 87 -8.12 -37.56 29.02
N PRO A 88 -7.67 -38.63 28.33
CA PRO A 88 -7.73 -38.69 26.88
C PRO A 88 -9.18 -38.74 26.39
N VAL A 89 -9.43 -38.18 25.21
CA VAL A 89 -10.76 -38.22 24.57
C VAL A 89 -11.12 -39.66 24.22
N SER A 90 -12.35 -40.06 24.54
CA SER A 90 -12.91 -41.35 24.15
C SER A 90 -14.38 -41.20 23.77
N LYS A 91 -14.85 -42.10 22.89
CA LYS A 91 -16.24 -42.19 22.46
C LYS A 91 -17.23 -42.24 23.62
N ASP A 92 -16.86 -42.90 24.72
CA ASP A 92 -17.73 -43.07 25.89
C ASP A 92 -17.91 -41.79 26.69
N TYR A 93 -17.02 -40.80 26.49
CA TYR A 93 -17.02 -39.55 27.24
C TYR A 93 -17.62 -38.36 26.48
N ILE A 94 -17.97 -38.50 25.20
CA ILE A 94 -18.41 -37.37 24.37
C ILE A 94 -19.83 -37.53 23.81
N ASN A 95 -20.57 -36.43 23.68
CA ASN A 95 -21.90 -36.40 23.05
C ASN A 95 -21.88 -35.99 21.56
N ARG A 96 -20.72 -35.62 21.03
CA ARG A 96 -20.45 -35.26 19.62
C ARG A 96 -21.11 -33.99 19.09
N ASP A 97 -21.99 -33.34 19.82
CA ASP A 97 -22.62 -32.08 19.39
C ASP A 97 -21.60 -30.95 19.22
N TYR A 98 -20.66 -30.86 20.17
CA TYR A 98 -19.55 -29.92 20.13
C TYR A 98 -18.24 -30.67 20.27
N ILE A 99 -17.34 -30.53 19.31
CA ILE A 99 -15.99 -31.10 19.36
C ILE A 99 -15.03 -30.09 18.72
N PHE A 100 -14.00 -29.72 19.46
CA PHE A 100 -12.92 -28.86 19.01
C PHE A 100 -11.60 -29.59 19.28
N ASP A 101 -10.96 -30.14 18.25
CA ASP A 101 -9.68 -30.82 18.37
C ASP A 101 -8.64 -30.16 17.45
N PHE A 102 -7.69 -29.44 18.06
CA PHE A 102 -6.57 -28.77 17.38
C PHE A 102 -5.23 -29.50 17.53
N THR A 103 -5.24 -30.78 17.93
CA THR A 103 -4.02 -31.60 18.02
C THR A 103 -3.66 -32.22 16.66
N PHE A 104 -2.42 -32.69 16.47
CA PHE A 104 -2.02 -33.43 15.26
C PHE A 104 -2.21 -34.97 15.42
N GLN A 105 -3.04 -35.40 16.38
CA GLN A 105 -3.32 -36.81 16.61
C GLN A 105 -4.44 -37.30 15.69
N LYS A 106 -4.21 -38.44 15.03
CA LYS A 106 -5.23 -39.11 14.21
C LYS A 106 -6.33 -39.68 15.11
N ARG A 107 -7.60 -39.44 14.75
CA ARG A 107 -8.78 -39.90 15.52
C ARG A 107 -9.60 -40.91 14.73
N THR A 108 -10.18 -41.88 15.43
CA THR A 108 -10.99 -42.94 14.84
C THR A 108 -12.37 -43.03 15.48
N MET A 109 -13.36 -43.46 14.69
CA MET A 109 -14.75 -43.55 15.14
C MET A 109 -14.95 -44.53 16.29
N GLU A 110 -14.16 -45.60 16.34
CA GLU A 110 -14.27 -46.67 17.33
C GLU A 110 -13.74 -46.24 18.70
N LYS A 111 -12.58 -45.57 18.75
CA LYS A 111 -11.91 -45.17 19.99
C LYS A 111 -12.33 -43.79 20.48
N ASP A 112 -12.29 -42.81 19.59
CA ASP A 112 -12.42 -41.39 19.94
C ASP A 112 -13.83 -40.83 19.71
N GLY A 113 -14.65 -41.53 18.91
CA GLY A 113 -16.04 -41.15 18.63
C GLY A 113 -16.22 -40.11 17.52
N TYR A 114 -15.16 -39.77 16.78
CA TYR A 114 -15.16 -38.95 15.56
C TYR A 114 -13.94 -39.28 14.69
N VAL A 115 -13.94 -38.85 13.43
CA VAL A 115 -12.87 -39.15 12.46
C VAL A 115 -12.13 -37.87 12.11
N LYS A 116 -10.79 -37.93 12.19
CA LYS A 116 -9.90 -36.79 11.94
C LYS A 116 -8.52 -37.28 11.48
N GLY A 117 -7.97 -36.67 10.42
CA GLY A 117 -6.59 -36.89 9.98
C GLY A 117 -5.53 -36.36 10.97
N SER A 118 -4.29 -36.80 10.85
CA SER A 118 -3.17 -36.25 11.66
C SER A 118 -2.77 -34.84 11.25
N ASP A 119 -3.15 -34.42 10.04
CA ASP A 119 -2.86 -33.13 9.40
C ASP A 119 -4.08 -32.21 9.36
N GLU A 120 -5.12 -32.52 10.14
CA GLU A 120 -6.38 -31.79 10.18
C GLU A 120 -6.63 -31.26 11.59
N PHE A 121 -7.36 -30.16 11.71
CA PHE A 121 -8.06 -29.73 12.92
C PHE A 121 -9.55 -29.94 12.70
N TYR A 122 -10.24 -30.35 13.76
CA TYR A 122 -11.65 -30.72 13.69
C TYR A 122 -12.46 -29.75 14.55
N VAL A 123 -13.45 -29.12 13.94
CA VAL A 123 -14.32 -28.14 14.59
C VAL A 123 -15.77 -28.48 14.28
N ARG A 124 -16.52 -28.92 15.29
CA ARG A 124 -17.95 -29.18 15.23
C ARG A 124 -18.66 -28.37 16.31
N SER A 125 -19.69 -27.66 15.88
CA SER A 125 -20.58 -26.88 16.73
C SER A 125 -21.90 -26.75 15.98
N GLU A 126 -23.03 -26.79 16.69
CA GLU A 126 -24.35 -26.55 16.08
C GLU A 126 -24.42 -25.20 15.36
N ILE A 127 -23.67 -24.20 15.85
CA ILE A 127 -23.62 -22.85 15.29
C ILE A 127 -22.98 -22.84 13.89
N LEU A 128 -22.08 -23.79 13.62
CA LEU A 128 -21.34 -23.89 12.35
C LEU A 128 -22.10 -24.71 11.28
N GLY A 129 -23.24 -25.30 11.65
CA GLY A 129 -24.08 -26.14 10.80
C GLY A 129 -23.95 -27.63 11.09
N GLU A 130 -24.56 -28.44 10.23
CA GLU A 130 -24.70 -29.89 10.45
C GLU A 130 -23.38 -30.67 10.31
N ASN A 131 -22.46 -30.16 9.50
CA ASN A 131 -21.18 -30.81 9.21
C ASN A 131 -20.05 -30.17 10.00
N ALA A 132 -19.09 -30.99 10.42
CA ALA A 132 -17.86 -30.49 11.01
C ALA A 132 -17.02 -29.75 9.97
N ILE A 133 -16.42 -28.64 10.41
CA ILE A 133 -15.41 -27.91 9.65
C ILE A 133 -14.06 -28.57 9.93
N ILE A 134 -13.39 -28.94 8.85
CA ILE A 134 -12.07 -29.55 8.86
C ILE A 134 -11.09 -28.50 8.32
N LEU A 135 -10.17 -28.05 9.18
CA LEU A 135 -9.11 -27.13 8.81
C LEU A 135 -7.83 -27.91 8.60
N GLN A 136 -7.11 -27.69 7.50
CA GLN A 136 -5.81 -28.29 7.25
C GLN A 136 -4.74 -27.25 7.56
N PRO A 137 -4.01 -27.35 8.69
CA PRO A 137 -3.10 -26.32 9.13
C PRO A 137 -2.04 -26.00 8.07
N TYR A 138 -1.45 -27.02 7.45
CA TYR A 138 -0.41 -26.90 6.42
C TYR A 138 -0.85 -26.16 5.17
N ILE A 139 -2.15 -26.09 4.89
CA ILE A 139 -2.67 -25.30 3.79
C ILE A 139 -3.08 -23.93 4.33
N GLY A 140 -3.99 -23.90 5.32
CA GLY A 140 -4.64 -22.66 5.72
C GLY A 140 -3.74 -21.68 6.48
N PHE A 141 -2.74 -22.15 7.22
CA PHE A 141 -1.99 -21.31 8.17
C PHE A 141 -0.50 -21.19 7.84
N THR A 142 -0.01 -21.80 6.76
CA THR A 142 1.41 -21.75 6.40
C THR A 142 1.91 -20.32 6.17
N ILE A 143 1.12 -19.49 5.49
CA ILE A 143 1.48 -18.08 5.26
C ILE A 143 1.55 -17.33 6.58
N LEU A 144 0.51 -17.43 7.42
CA LEU A 144 0.49 -16.79 8.74
C LEU A 144 1.66 -17.25 9.62
N ALA A 145 1.97 -18.55 9.64
CA ALA A 145 3.09 -19.08 10.40
C ALA A 145 4.44 -18.56 9.89
N LEU A 146 4.60 -18.45 8.57
CA LEU A 146 5.78 -17.89 7.92
C LEU A 146 5.93 -16.40 8.22
N ASP A 147 4.84 -15.64 8.20
CA ASP A 147 4.87 -14.19 8.45
C ASP A 147 5.26 -13.87 9.89
N ILE A 148 4.68 -14.59 10.85
CA ILE A 148 5.06 -14.45 12.27
C ILE A 148 6.52 -14.87 12.46
N ALA A 149 6.96 -15.97 11.82
CA ALA A 149 8.35 -16.41 11.88
C ALA A 149 9.31 -15.38 11.27
N MET A 150 8.94 -14.79 10.15
CA MET A 150 9.71 -13.74 9.48
C MET A 150 9.81 -12.50 10.35
N LEU A 151 8.69 -12.05 10.94
CA LEU A 151 8.64 -10.90 11.83
C LEU A 151 9.55 -11.10 13.05
N ILE A 152 9.45 -12.24 13.72
CA ILE A 152 10.31 -12.56 14.88
C ILE A 152 11.79 -12.63 14.47
N SER A 153 12.08 -13.27 13.33
CA SER A 153 13.46 -13.40 12.83
C SER A 153 14.08 -12.04 12.46
N VAL A 154 13.28 -11.15 11.84
CA VAL A 154 13.68 -9.77 11.55
C VAL A 154 13.98 -9.01 12.84
N LEU A 155 13.09 -9.06 13.83
CA LEU A 155 13.29 -8.37 15.11
C LEU A 155 14.55 -8.86 15.84
N ILE A 156 14.77 -10.17 15.90
CA ILE A 156 15.97 -10.74 16.52
C ILE A 156 17.23 -10.31 15.78
N THR A 157 17.23 -10.36 14.45
CA THR A 157 18.41 -10.00 13.66
C THR A 157 18.72 -8.51 13.62
N ILE A 158 17.80 -7.63 14.03
CA ILE A 158 18.09 -6.21 14.30
C ILE A 158 18.86 -6.05 15.62
N VAL A 159 18.51 -6.82 16.65
CA VAL A 159 19.15 -6.70 17.98
C VAL A 159 20.52 -7.39 18.03
N LEU A 160 20.72 -8.42 17.20
CA LEU A 160 22.00 -9.11 17.13
C LEU A 160 23.16 -8.18 16.70
N PRO A 161 24.40 -8.47 17.14
CA PRO A 161 25.57 -7.74 16.68
C PRO A 161 25.68 -7.75 15.15
N THR A 162 26.20 -6.68 14.56
CA THR A 162 26.38 -6.53 13.09
C THR A 162 27.19 -7.65 12.44
N ARG A 163 27.95 -8.44 13.22
CA ARG A 163 28.69 -9.63 12.77
C ARG A 163 27.81 -10.86 12.53
N LEU A 164 26.63 -10.93 13.15
CA LEU A 164 25.73 -12.09 13.10
C LEU A 164 24.36 -11.71 12.51
N GLY A 165 23.79 -10.59 12.95
CA GLY A 165 22.48 -10.13 12.51
C GLY A 165 22.48 -9.66 11.07
N LEU A 166 21.58 -10.22 10.24
CA LEU A 166 21.42 -9.78 8.85
C LEU A 166 20.89 -8.35 8.78
N LEU A 167 19.78 -8.05 9.45
CA LEU A 167 19.19 -6.70 9.44
C LEU A 167 20.06 -5.69 10.15
N SER A 168 20.72 -6.08 11.25
CA SER A 168 21.72 -5.25 11.91
C SER A 168 22.86 -4.82 10.94
N LEU A 169 23.39 -5.75 10.14
CA LEU A 169 24.38 -5.41 9.11
C LEU A 169 23.80 -4.48 8.03
N LEU A 170 22.57 -4.72 7.59
CA LEU A 170 21.91 -3.89 6.58
C LEU A 170 21.66 -2.46 7.08
N PHE A 171 21.27 -2.30 8.35
CA PHE A 171 21.09 -0.99 8.97
C PHE A 171 22.43 -0.25 9.09
N ASP A 172 23.48 -0.94 9.54
CA ASP A 172 24.83 -0.36 9.63
C ASP A 172 25.32 0.15 8.28
N ARG A 173 25.11 -0.63 7.21
CA ARG A 173 25.44 -0.23 5.85
C ARG A 173 24.59 0.95 5.36
N GLN A 174 23.30 0.95 5.67
CA GLN A 174 22.42 2.03 5.26
C GLN A 174 22.82 3.36 5.93
N ILE A 175 23.33 3.36 7.16
CA ILE A 175 23.89 4.57 7.79
C ILE A 175 25.01 5.16 6.94
N ASP A 176 25.96 4.34 6.51
CA ASP A 176 27.10 4.79 5.72
C ASP A 176 26.68 5.22 4.30
N ASP A 177 25.72 4.52 3.70
CA ASP A 177 25.18 4.85 2.38
C ASP A 177 24.39 6.18 2.43
N THR A 178 23.56 6.41 3.46
CA THR A 178 22.86 7.69 3.64
C THR A 178 23.83 8.84 3.94
N LYS A 179 24.89 8.64 4.73
CA LYS A 179 25.96 9.66 4.89
C LYS A 179 26.61 10.01 3.56
N THR A 180 26.90 9.01 2.73
CA THR A 180 27.45 9.21 1.39
C THR A 180 26.47 9.99 0.51
N LYS A 181 25.17 9.71 0.61
CA LYS A 181 24.10 10.42 -0.11
C LYS A 181 24.03 11.90 0.29
N ILE A 182 23.98 12.20 1.59
CA ILE A 182 24.01 13.56 2.15
C ILE A 182 25.24 14.32 1.61
N ARG A 183 26.41 13.67 1.61
CA ARG A 183 27.65 14.25 1.09
C ARG A 183 27.55 14.62 -0.39
N LEU A 184 26.98 13.74 -1.21
CA LEU A 184 26.84 13.97 -2.65
C LEU A 184 25.83 15.07 -2.97
N GLN A 185 24.73 15.16 -2.21
CA GLN A 185 23.72 16.21 -2.39
C GLN A 185 24.24 17.59 -1.95
N THR A 186 24.96 17.65 -0.83
CA THR A 186 25.44 18.92 -0.26
C THR A 186 26.79 19.37 -0.77
N GLY A 187 27.63 18.44 -1.22
CA GLY A 187 29.04 18.66 -1.51
C GLY A 187 29.88 19.00 -0.27
N PHE A 188 29.40 18.72 0.94
CA PHE A 188 30.17 18.86 2.17
C PHE A 188 31.27 17.79 2.28
N SER A 189 32.28 18.02 3.13
CA SER A 189 33.29 17.01 3.44
C SER A 189 32.75 15.94 4.39
N ASP A 190 33.39 14.78 4.44
CA ASP A 190 33.03 13.68 5.36
C ASP A 190 32.94 14.16 6.82
N GLN A 191 33.89 15.01 7.24
CA GLN A 191 33.95 15.56 8.59
C GLN A 191 32.70 16.42 8.91
N ILE A 192 32.26 17.24 7.97
CA ILE A 192 31.08 18.09 8.16
C ILE A 192 29.82 17.21 8.27
N VAL A 193 29.67 16.22 7.38
CA VAL A 193 28.52 15.29 7.42
C VAL A 193 28.51 14.48 8.72
N ASP A 194 29.68 14.05 9.19
CA ASP A 194 29.82 13.37 10.48
C ASP A 194 29.37 14.25 11.64
N LEU A 195 29.76 15.53 11.68
CA LEU A 195 29.33 16.47 12.72
C LEU A 195 27.84 16.80 12.66
N LEU A 196 27.27 16.93 11.46
CA LEU A 196 25.84 17.18 11.26
C LEU A 196 24.98 16.01 11.71
N THR A 197 25.46 14.78 11.53
CA THR A 197 24.75 13.54 11.89
C THR A 197 25.11 12.99 13.27
N LEU A 198 26.09 13.57 13.96
CA LEU A 198 26.57 13.07 15.24
C LEU A 198 25.46 13.11 16.32
N PRO A 199 25.34 12.10 17.20
CA PRO A 199 24.45 12.17 18.34
C PRO A 199 24.73 13.38 19.24
N ASP A 200 23.67 13.97 19.78
CA ASP A 200 23.72 15.24 20.55
C ASP A 200 24.71 15.17 21.72
N ASP A 201 24.73 14.04 22.45
CA ASP A 201 25.63 13.82 23.58
C ASP A 201 27.11 13.75 23.18
N LYS A 202 27.39 13.29 21.95
CA LYS A 202 28.77 13.22 21.42
C LYS A 202 29.20 14.53 20.79
N LEU A 203 28.27 15.31 20.24
CA LEU A 203 28.57 16.62 19.70
C LEU A 203 28.93 17.63 20.80
N SER A 204 28.29 17.54 21.97
CA SER A 204 28.67 18.38 23.11
C SER A 204 30.07 18.11 23.67
N GLU A 205 30.62 16.91 23.45
CA GLU A 205 31.96 16.54 23.88
C GLU A 205 33.06 16.90 22.86
N LYS A 206 32.68 17.39 21.67
CA LYS A 206 33.63 17.71 20.60
C LYS A 206 34.37 19.01 20.86
N ASP A 207 35.56 19.10 20.28
CA ASP A 207 36.36 20.32 20.33
C ASP A 207 35.62 21.50 19.68
N PHE A 208 35.54 22.61 20.39
CA PHE A 208 34.75 23.75 19.97
C PHE A 208 35.28 24.37 18.68
N ASP A 209 36.60 24.48 18.54
CA ASP A 209 37.23 25.07 17.35
C ASP A 209 37.05 24.19 16.11
N GLU A 210 37.18 22.86 16.27
CA GLU A 210 36.84 21.90 15.21
C GLU A 210 35.41 22.11 14.72
N VAL A 211 34.43 22.16 15.64
CA VAL A 211 33.01 22.32 15.29
C VAL A 211 32.73 23.69 14.68
N LYS A 212 33.30 24.76 15.25
CA LYS A 212 33.18 26.14 14.75
C LYS A 212 33.63 26.24 13.30
N SER A 213 34.78 25.64 12.97
CA SER A 213 35.31 25.65 11.61
C SER A 213 34.37 24.97 10.61
N ALA A 214 33.85 23.79 10.97
CA ALA A 214 32.93 23.02 10.13
C ALA A 214 31.58 23.74 9.97
N PHE A 215 31.02 24.29 11.05
CA PHE A 215 29.74 24.99 11.04
C PHE A 215 29.82 26.31 10.26
N ARG A 216 30.96 27.00 10.29
CA ARG A 216 31.21 28.17 9.45
C ARG A 216 31.15 27.82 7.95
N VAL A 217 31.69 26.67 7.55
CA VAL A 217 31.61 26.22 6.14
C VAL A 217 30.16 25.98 5.73
N VAL A 218 29.37 25.30 6.58
CA VAL A 218 27.94 25.09 6.33
C VAL A 218 27.20 26.42 6.25
N TRP A 219 27.43 27.33 7.20
CA TRP A 219 26.83 28.65 7.25
C TRP A 219 27.06 29.44 5.95
N ASN A 220 28.33 29.56 5.54
CA ASN A 220 28.71 30.30 4.35
C ASN A 220 28.09 29.71 3.08
N ARG A 221 28.03 28.37 2.99
CA ARG A 221 27.47 27.68 1.81
C ARG A 221 25.96 27.72 1.73
N THR A 222 25.28 27.90 2.86
CA THR A 222 23.82 28.06 2.96
C THR A 222 23.40 29.53 3.07
N MET A 223 24.26 30.48 2.69
CA MET A 223 23.81 31.85 2.47
C MET A 223 23.03 31.92 1.16
N ILE A 224 21.79 32.38 1.24
CA ILE A 224 20.98 32.72 0.08
C ILE A 224 21.39 34.14 -0.32
N GLU A 225 21.98 34.31 -1.51
CA GLU A 225 22.44 35.61 -2.00
C GLU A 225 21.30 36.53 -2.48
N ASP A 226 20.06 36.02 -2.56
CA ASP A 226 18.90 36.75 -3.04
C ASP A 226 17.95 37.12 -1.90
N ILE A 227 18.11 38.33 -1.36
CA ILE A 227 17.07 39.29 -0.97
C ILE A 227 17.84 40.60 -0.74
N GLU A 228 17.72 41.52 -1.70
CA GLU A 228 18.01 42.97 -1.67
C GLU A 228 19.15 43.46 -0.76
N GLU A 229 20.05 44.29 -1.32
CA GLU A 229 21.28 44.89 -0.77
C GLU A 229 21.18 45.66 0.59
N SER A 230 20.17 45.43 1.43
CA SER A 230 19.87 46.16 2.66
C SER A 230 19.95 45.37 3.97
N TYR A 231 20.16 44.05 3.97
CA TYR A 231 20.55 43.36 5.21
C TYR A 231 22.06 43.16 5.24
N LYS A 232 22.73 43.85 6.18
CA LYS A 232 24.12 43.57 6.57
C LYS A 232 24.36 42.07 6.52
N GLN A 233 25.34 41.62 5.74
CA GLN A 233 25.82 40.23 5.75
C GLN A 233 26.03 39.80 7.21
N VAL A 234 25.09 39.04 7.76
CA VAL A 234 25.14 38.73 9.18
C VAL A 234 26.28 37.74 9.39
N LYS A 235 27.29 38.18 10.14
CA LYS A 235 28.53 37.42 10.30
C LYS A 235 28.24 36.19 11.14
N PHE A 236 28.86 35.07 10.77
CA PHE A 236 28.74 33.82 11.52
C PHE A 236 29.09 34.01 13.02
N GLU A 237 30.08 34.86 13.29
CA GLU A 237 30.57 35.18 14.62
C GLU A 237 29.54 35.92 15.49
N GLU A 238 28.54 36.58 14.90
CA GLU A 238 27.47 37.23 15.66
C GLU A 238 26.50 36.20 16.26
N PHE A 239 26.35 35.04 15.61
CA PHE A 239 25.49 33.96 16.08
C PHE A 239 26.25 32.81 16.76
N PHE A 240 27.53 32.62 16.48
CA PHE A 240 28.34 31.53 17.03
C PHE A 240 29.48 32.08 17.91
N HIS A 241 29.16 32.32 19.18
CA HIS A 241 30.06 32.83 20.23
C HIS A 241 30.49 31.73 21.19
N ASP A 242 31.53 31.99 21.99
CA ASP A 242 32.26 30.95 22.74
C ASP A 242 31.43 30.22 23.81
N ASP A 243 30.33 30.83 24.29
CA ASP A 243 29.40 30.23 25.27
C ASP A 243 28.16 29.56 24.63
N ILE A 244 28.12 29.42 23.31
CA ILE A 244 26.92 28.89 22.64
C ILE A 244 26.74 27.39 22.84
N ASN A 245 25.49 26.97 23.02
CA ASN A 245 25.13 25.56 22.94
C ASN A 245 25.26 25.05 21.50
N ILE A 246 26.36 24.36 21.22
CA ILE A 246 26.69 23.77 19.91
C ILE A 246 25.53 22.91 19.36
N VAL A 247 24.91 22.09 20.21
CA VAL A 247 23.80 21.20 19.84
C VAL A 247 22.57 22.01 19.48
N GLY A 248 22.25 23.03 20.28
CA GLY A 248 21.16 23.96 20.03
C GLY A 248 21.34 24.70 18.70
N PHE A 249 22.54 25.25 18.47
CA PHE A 249 22.87 25.95 17.23
C PHE A 249 22.72 25.04 16.00
N ARG A 250 23.20 23.79 16.07
CA ARG A 250 23.02 22.83 14.98
C ARG A 250 21.54 22.53 14.73
N ASN A 251 20.82 22.17 15.79
CA ASN A 251 19.45 21.65 15.68
C ASN A 251 18.45 22.72 15.24
N PHE A 252 18.63 23.98 15.67
CA PHE A 252 17.69 25.05 15.36
C PHE A 252 18.18 25.92 14.21
N THR A 253 19.45 26.35 14.24
CA THR A 253 19.95 27.32 13.26
C THR A 253 20.43 26.62 11.99
N LEU A 254 21.38 25.68 12.09
CA LEU A 254 21.93 25.04 10.89
C LEU A 254 20.91 24.17 10.17
N TYR A 255 20.10 23.39 10.89
CA TYR A 255 19.05 22.60 10.24
C TYR A 255 18.00 23.47 9.55
N SER A 256 17.59 24.62 10.13
CA SER A 256 16.67 25.54 9.43
C SER A 256 17.28 26.06 8.13
N ARG A 257 18.56 26.44 8.16
CA ARG A 257 19.26 26.92 6.97
C ARG A 257 19.46 25.85 5.91
N ILE A 258 19.81 24.63 6.32
CA ILE A 258 19.94 23.49 5.41
C ILE A 258 18.57 23.17 4.79
N LYS A 259 17.49 23.27 5.56
CA LYS A 259 16.12 23.09 5.07
C LYS A 259 15.74 24.14 4.02
N GLU A 260 16.06 25.41 4.27
CA GLU A 260 15.76 26.51 3.37
C GLU A 260 16.59 26.45 2.08
N PHE A 261 17.88 26.12 2.18
CA PHE A 261 18.80 26.13 1.03
C PHE A 261 18.73 24.85 0.18
N PHE A 262 18.60 23.68 0.81
CA PHE A 262 18.58 22.39 0.10
C PHE A 262 17.17 21.81 0.01
N SER A 263 16.62 21.34 1.13
CA SER A 263 15.26 20.79 1.24
C SER A 263 14.95 20.33 2.66
N ASP A 264 13.66 20.17 2.97
CA ASP A 264 13.21 19.52 4.21
C ASP A 264 13.62 18.04 4.25
N PHE A 265 13.59 17.35 3.10
CA PHE A 265 14.07 15.98 2.93
C PHE A 265 15.52 15.78 3.42
N LEU A 266 16.47 16.65 3.04
CA LEU A 266 17.87 16.50 3.44
C LEU A 266 18.03 16.58 4.97
N VAL A 267 17.27 17.45 5.64
CA VAL A 267 17.30 17.55 7.11
C VAL A 267 16.72 16.30 7.75
N LYS A 268 15.65 15.73 7.19
CA LYS A 268 15.11 14.43 7.62
C LYS A 268 16.15 13.31 7.48
N GLU A 269 16.88 13.25 6.37
CA GLU A 269 17.97 12.28 6.17
C GLU A 269 19.07 12.43 7.24
N ILE A 270 19.45 13.66 7.58
CA ILE A 270 20.43 13.94 8.64
C ILE A 270 19.91 13.47 10.01
N LEU A 271 18.65 13.77 10.33
CA LEU A 271 18.01 13.39 11.59
C LEU A 271 17.84 11.88 11.72
N ASP A 272 17.43 11.19 10.66
CA ASP A 272 17.25 9.74 10.65
C ASP A 272 18.60 9.03 10.72
N THR A 273 19.64 9.57 10.07
CA THR A 273 21.02 9.09 10.24
C THR A 273 21.50 9.25 11.68
N LYS A 274 21.22 10.40 12.31
CA LYS A 274 21.53 10.63 13.73
C LYS A 274 20.83 9.63 14.65
N ASN A 275 19.54 9.37 14.40
CA ASN A 275 18.76 8.39 15.15
C ASN A 275 19.31 6.96 14.96
N ALA A 276 19.70 6.60 13.74
CA ALA A 276 20.29 5.30 13.45
C ALA A 276 21.68 5.13 14.09
N LEU A 277 22.48 6.19 14.24
CA LEU A 277 23.72 6.16 15.01
C LEU A 277 23.48 5.90 16.50
N LEU A 278 22.37 6.37 17.06
CA LEU A 278 21.95 5.99 18.42
C LEU A 278 21.61 4.49 18.52
N TRP A 279 20.99 3.93 17.49
CA TRP A 279 20.78 2.47 17.39
C TRP A 279 22.10 1.70 17.24
N ARG A 280 23.06 2.20 16.44
CA ARG A 280 24.40 1.61 16.29
C ARG A 280 25.11 1.46 17.65
N ARG A 281 24.92 2.43 18.54
CA ARG A 281 25.39 2.37 19.93
C ARG A 281 24.59 1.40 20.79
N ASN A 282 23.26 1.41 20.66
CA ASN A 282 22.36 0.56 21.43
C ASN A 282 21.31 -0.09 20.52
N HIS A 283 21.55 -1.37 20.17
CA HIS A 283 20.74 -2.12 19.22
C HIS A 283 19.29 -2.35 19.71
N PHE A 284 19.00 -2.10 20.99
CA PHE A 284 17.63 -2.12 21.53
C PHE A 284 16.78 -0.93 21.08
N GLN A 285 17.36 0.14 20.53
CA GLN A 285 16.62 1.26 19.96
C GLN A 285 16.10 0.93 18.54
N ILE A 286 15.39 -0.20 18.42
CA ILE A 286 14.97 -0.84 17.16
C ILE A 286 14.28 0.14 16.22
N PHE A 287 13.32 0.92 16.72
CA PHE A 287 12.54 1.86 15.92
C PHE A 287 13.38 2.95 15.24
N LYS A 288 14.51 3.35 15.85
CA LYS A 288 15.38 4.39 15.29
C LYS A 288 16.17 3.89 14.10
N GLY A 289 16.75 2.69 14.20
CA GLY A 289 17.44 2.06 13.07
C GLY A 289 16.48 1.62 11.97
N LEU A 290 15.33 1.07 12.37
CA LEU A 290 14.29 0.62 11.44
C LEU A 290 13.75 1.77 10.60
N ARG A 291 13.53 2.94 11.21
CA ARG A 291 13.05 4.12 10.48
C ARG A 291 13.97 4.49 9.32
N LEU A 292 15.27 4.65 9.56
CA LEU A 292 16.25 4.97 8.50
C LEU A 292 16.22 3.94 7.36
N TYR A 293 16.21 2.65 7.71
CA TYR A 293 16.22 1.59 6.71
C TYR A 293 14.91 1.54 5.91
N MET A 294 13.77 1.74 6.57
CA MET A 294 12.49 1.75 5.90
C MET A 294 12.34 2.97 4.99
N SER A 295 12.69 4.18 5.46
CA SER A 295 12.48 5.45 4.73
C SER A 295 13.47 5.70 3.59
N HIS A 296 14.69 5.15 3.65
CA HIS A 296 15.72 5.44 2.63
C HIS A 296 16.23 4.22 1.87
N HIS A 297 15.80 3.00 2.25
CA HIS A 297 16.13 1.79 1.48
C HIS A 297 14.89 1.14 0.89
N ILE A 298 13.91 0.81 1.74
CA ILE A 298 12.75 0.03 1.33
C ILE A 298 11.78 0.84 0.47
N THR A 299 11.43 2.04 0.91
CA THR A 299 10.54 2.95 0.18
C THR A 299 11.16 3.41 -1.15
N GLU A 300 12.45 3.78 -1.15
CA GLU A 300 13.12 4.24 -2.37
C GLU A 300 13.21 3.15 -3.43
N LYS A 301 13.57 1.92 -3.04
CA LYS A 301 13.89 0.84 -4.00
C LYS A 301 12.77 -0.15 -4.26
N TYR A 302 11.93 -0.44 -3.25
CA TYR A 302 11.00 -1.57 -3.28
C TYR A 302 9.52 -1.17 -3.19
N GLN A 303 9.17 0.11 -3.01
CA GLN A 303 7.78 0.56 -2.88
C GLN A 303 6.86 0.10 -4.03
N ASN A 304 7.33 0.24 -5.28
CA ASN A 304 6.56 -0.20 -6.46
C ASN A 304 6.36 -1.72 -6.48
N PHE A 305 7.38 -2.47 -6.06
CA PHE A 305 7.31 -3.93 -5.96
C PHE A 305 6.30 -4.37 -4.89
N VAL A 306 6.35 -3.76 -3.69
CA VAL A 306 5.37 -4.02 -2.61
C VAL A 306 3.95 -3.71 -3.08
N THR A 307 3.75 -2.58 -3.76
CA THR A 307 2.45 -2.20 -4.32
C THR A 307 1.96 -3.22 -5.35
N GLY A 308 2.84 -3.68 -6.25
CA GLY A 308 2.54 -4.72 -7.22
C GLY A 308 2.16 -6.06 -6.57
N MET A 309 2.88 -6.47 -5.52
CA MET A 309 2.56 -7.67 -4.75
C MET A 309 1.21 -7.56 -4.03
N ALA A 310 0.84 -6.38 -3.51
CA ALA A 310 -0.47 -6.15 -2.91
C ALA A 310 -1.60 -6.32 -3.92
N TYR A 311 -1.48 -5.75 -5.12
CA TYR A 311 -2.45 -5.99 -6.20
C TYR A 311 -2.48 -7.45 -6.65
N GLY A 312 -1.33 -8.13 -6.69
CA GLY A 312 -1.24 -9.56 -6.97
C GLY A 312 -1.96 -10.41 -5.92
N GLY A 313 -1.80 -10.07 -4.63
CA GLY A 313 -2.50 -10.71 -3.52
C GLY A 313 -4.02 -10.54 -3.61
N ALA A 314 -4.49 -9.32 -3.92
CA ALA A 314 -5.91 -9.05 -4.13
C ALA A 314 -6.48 -9.86 -5.32
N ALA A 315 -5.75 -9.93 -6.44
CA ALA A 315 -6.14 -10.75 -7.59
C ALA A 315 -6.24 -12.24 -7.22
N PHE A 316 -5.27 -12.76 -6.45
CA PHE A 316 -5.29 -14.13 -5.96
C PHE A 316 -6.52 -14.42 -5.07
N LEU A 317 -6.87 -13.49 -4.17
CA LEU A 317 -8.04 -13.61 -3.33
C LEU A 317 -9.35 -13.64 -4.13
N ILE A 318 -9.50 -12.75 -5.13
CA ILE A 318 -10.67 -12.74 -6.02
C ILE A 318 -10.85 -14.09 -6.71
N VAL A 319 -9.77 -14.68 -7.21
CA VAL A 319 -9.79 -16.01 -7.83
C VAL A 319 -10.18 -17.08 -6.81
N ALA A 320 -9.58 -17.09 -5.61
CA ALA A 320 -9.88 -18.07 -4.58
C ALA A 320 -11.35 -18.02 -4.12
N VAL A 321 -11.90 -16.82 -3.92
CA VAL A 321 -13.31 -16.60 -3.58
C VAL A 321 -14.22 -16.96 -4.75
N GLY A 322 -13.82 -16.65 -5.99
CA GLY A 322 -14.55 -17.03 -7.19
C GLY A 322 -14.69 -18.54 -7.35
N ILE A 323 -13.59 -19.29 -7.19
CA ILE A 323 -13.59 -20.77 -7.24
C ILE A 323 -14.47 -21.36 -6.14
N ARG A 324 -14.45 -20.77 -4.93
CA ARG A 324 -15.38 -21.16 -3.85
C ARG A 324 -16.83 -20.90 -4.24
N GLY A 325 -17.14 -19.75 -4.84
CA GLY A 325 -18.49 -19.38 -5.30
C GLY A 325 -19.05 -20.35 -6.34
N LEU A 326 -18.17 -20.92 -7.18
CA LEU A 326 -18.49 -22.00 -8.13
C LEU A 326 -18.66 -23.38 -7.47
N LYS A 327 -18.61 -23.46 -6.13
CA LYS A 327 -18.75 -24.68 -5.32
C LYS A 327 -17.69 -25.76 -5.56
N PHE A 328 -16.56 -25.43 -6.19
CA PHE A 328 -15.43 -26.36 -6.34
C PHE A 328 -14.69 -26.63 -5.01
N ILE A 329 -14.77 -25.70 -4.05
CA ILE A 329 -14.20 -25.85 -2.70
C ILE A 329 -15.33 -26.09 -1.70
N PRO A 330 -15.38 -27.25 -1.02
CA PRO A 330 -16.41 -27.55 -0.03
C PRO A 330 -16.39 -26.56 1.15
N ALA A 331 -17.56 -26.13 1.61
CA ALA A 331 -17.68 -25.24 2.77
C ALA A 331 -17.12 -25.86 4.06
N ALA A 332 -17.16 -27.20 4.17
CA ALA A 332 -16.59 -27.94 5.30
C ALA A 332 -15.04 -27.97 5.31
N LYS A 333 -14.36 -27.57 4.23
CA LYS A 333 -12.89 -27.52 4.13
C LYS A 333 -12.38 -26.15 3.66
N PRO A 334 -12.49 -25.09 4.49
CA PRO A 334 -12.19 -23.72 4.07
C PRO A 334 -10.69 -23.36 4.06
N SER A 335 -9.78 -24.33 4.25
CA SER A 335 -8.34 -24.11 4.41
C SER A 335 -7.72 -23.27 3.28
N PHE A 336 -8.09 -23.53 2.02
CA PHE A 336 -7.56 -22.78 0.89
C PHE A 336 -8.00 -21.30 0.90
N ILE A 337 -9.21 -21.02 1.38
CA ILE A 337 -9.71 -19.64 1.51
C ILE A 337 -8.97 -18.91 2.63
N LEU A 338 -8.69 -19.60 3.75
CA LEU A 338 -7.87 -19.03 4.82
C LEU A 338 -6.47 -18.67 4.33
N LEU A 339 -5.83 -19.53 3.53
CA LEU A 339 -4.54 -19.23 2.88
C LEU A 339 -4.63 -17.92 2.08
N ALA A 340 -5.63 -17.77 1.22
CA ALA A 340 -5.80 -16.58 0.39
C ALA A 340 -6.02 -15.31 1.22
N ILE A 341 -6.84 -15.40 2.28
CA ILE A 341 -7.10 -14.28 3.20
C ILE A 341 -5.83 -13.86 3.92
N PHE A 342 -5.04 -14.81 4.45
CA PHE A 342 -3.78 -14.46 5.12
C PHE A 342 -2.75 -13.88 4.16
N LEU A 343 -2.64 -14.41 2.93
CA LEU A 343 -1.78 -13.83 1.90
C LEU A 343 -2.15 -12.36 1.65
N GLU A 344 -3.43 -12.08 1.39
CA GLU A 344 -3.91 -10.73 1.12
C GLU A 344 -3.66 -9.81 2.32
N PHE A 345 -4.03 -10.25 3.52
CA PHE A 345 -3.81 -9.51 4.76
C PHE A 345 -2.33 -9.11 4.93
N THR A 346 -1.42 -10.04 4.68
CA THR A 346 0.03 -9.78 4.81
C THR A 346 0.51 -8.79 3.76
N MET A 347 0.08 -8.92 2.51
CA MET A 347 0.49 -7.99 1.45
C MET A 347 -0.05 -6.58 1.68
N LEU A 348 -1.31 -6.45 2.13
CA LEU A 348 -1.91 -5.16 2.51
C LEU A 348 -1.21 -4.55 3.73
N SER A 349 -0.87 -5.37 4.73
CA SER A 349 -0.13 -4.91 5.91
C SER A 349 1.27 -4.41 5.53
N LEU A 350 1.97 -5.13 4.65
CA LEU A 350 3.29 -4.72 4.14
C LEU A 350 3.21 -3.40 3.36
N LEU A 351 2.18 -3.25 2.52
CA LEU A 351 1.92 -1.99 1.80
C LEU A 351 1.63 -0.84 2.77
N ALA A 352 0.77 -1.06 3.77
CA ALA A 352 0.44 -0.06 4.77
C ALA A 352 1.68 0.40 5.55
N ILE A 353 2.50 -0.54 6.02
CA ILE A 353 3.77 -0.22 6.71
C ILE A 353 4.70 0.55 5.77
N THR A 354 4.86 0.13 4.52
CA THR A 354 5.72 0.83 3.55
C THR A 354 5.24 2.27 3.33
N LEU A 355 3.93 2.49 3.22
CA LEU A 355 3.35 3.83 3.07
C LEU A 355 3.53 4.70 4.32
N MET A 356 3.46 4.12 5.52
CA MET A 356 3.70 4.84 6.78
C MET A 356 5.12 5.42 6.87
N TYR A 357 6.11 4.75 6.28
CA TYR A 357 7.51 5.20 6.25
C TYR A 357 7.89 5.95 4.96
N THR A 358 6.96 6.11 4.01
CA THR A 358 7.21 6.92 2.82
C THR A 358 7.17 8.40 3.19
N GLU A 359 8.23 9.14 2.90
CA GLU A 359 8.32 10.56 3.26
C GLU A 359 7.33 11.43 2.47
N GLU A 360 6.81 12.47 3.11
CA GLU A 360 5.76 13.34 2.57
C GLU A 360 6.14 14.06 1.27
N GLU A 361 7.41 14.42 1.10
CA GLU A 361 7.92 15.13 -0.09
C GLU A 361 8.00 14.17 -1.29
N GLU A 362 8.56 12.97 -1.11
CA GLU A 362 8.48 11.91 -2.14
C GLU A 362 7.03 11.49 -2.44
N ARG A 363 6.16 11.46 -1.43
CA ARG A 363 4.75 11.15 -1.61
C ARG A 363 4.05 12.23 -2.42
N MET A 364 4.33 13.50 -2.15
CA MET A 364 3.77 14.64 -2.86
C MET A 364 4.32 14.71 -4.29
N ASP A 365 5.62 14.50 -4.51
CA ASP A 365 6.22 14.45 -5.85
C ASP A 365 5.75 13.25 -6.66
N LYS A 366 5.65 12.06 -6.05
CA LYS A 366 5.07 10.87 -6.69
C LYS A 366 3.57 11.07 -6.96
N MET A 367 2.84 11.78 -6.10
CA MET A 367 1.42 12.10 -6.29
C MET A 367 1.23 13.17 -7.36
N LEU A 368 2.05 14.21 -7.39
CA LEU A 368 2.11 15.24 -8.43
C LEU A 368 2.43 14.61 -9.77
N LYS A 369 3.45 13.75 -9.84
CA LYS A 369 3.80 13.03 -11.05
C LYS A 369 2.69 12.08 -11.50
N LYS A 370 2.05 11.34 -10.59
CA LYS A 370 0.89 10.49 -10.94
C LYS A 370 -0.32 11.32 -11.36
N MET A 371 -0.54 12.48 -10.77
CA MET A 371 -1.58 13.43 -11.20
C MET A 371 -1.25 14.03 -12.55
N GLU A 372 0.01 14.37 -12.82
CA GLU A 372 0.49 14.88 -14.11
C GLU A 372 0.35 13.81 -15.19
N ASP A 373 0.76 12.58 -14.92
CA ASP A 373 0.62 11.44 -15.83
C ASP A 373 -0.86 11.09 -16.08
N ALA A 374 -1.70 11.14 -15.05
CA ALA A 374 -3.15 10.96 -15.18
C ALA A 374 -3.82 12.11 -15.94
N ASN A 375 -3.42 13.36 -15.68
CA ASN A 375 -3.91 14.52 -16.42
C ASN A 375 -3.45 14.48 -17.86
N ARG A 376 -2.20 14.08 -18.15
CA ARG A 376 -1.67 13.96 -19.50
C ARG A 376 -2.41 12.87 -20.27
N SER A 377 -2.68 11.72 -19.63
CA SER A 377 -3.50 10.66 -20.23
C SER A 377 -4.94 11.11 -20.50
N GLN A 378 -5.56 11.86 -19.57
CA GLN A 378 -6.88 12.45 -19.79
C GLN A 378 -6.85 13.53 -20.90
N LEU A 379 -5.81 14.35 -20.97
CA LEU A 379 -5.65 15.39 -21.98
C LEU A 379 -5.40 14.79 -23.37
N GLU A 380 -4.68 13.68 -23.46
CA GLU A 380 -4.50 12.89 -24.68
C GLU A 380 -5.80 12.23 -25.12
N ALA A 381 -6.60 11.68 -24.19
CA ALA A 381 -7.93 11.16 -24.48
C ALA A 381 -8.90 12.25 -24.97
N LEU A 382 -8.87 13.43 -24.36
CA LEU A 382 -9.66 14.59 -24.77
C LEU A 382 -9.21 15.16 -26.12
N ARG A 383 -7.91 15.18 -26.41
CA ARG A 383 -7.38 15.55 -27.73
C ARG A 383 -7.80 14.56 -28.80
N GLY A 384 -7.78 13.26 -28.50
CA GLY A 384 -8.31 12.21 -29.39
C GLY A 384 -9.79 12.41 -29.71
N GLN A 385 -10.61 12.68 -28.69
CA GLN A 385 -12.02 13.04 -28.89
C GLN A 385 -12.19 14.34 -29.69
N GLN A 386 -11.37 15.36 -29.47
CA GLN A 386 -11.45 16.61 -30.21
C GLN A 386 -11.10 16.41 -31.70
N THR A 387 -10.10 15.57 -32.02
CA THR A 387 -9.77 15.22 -33.39
C THR A 387 -10.90 14.43 -34.06
N ASP A 388 -11.53 13.50 -33.34
CA ASP A 388 -12.65 12.72 -33.85
C ASP A 388 -13.90 13.60 -34.07
N ILE A 389 -14.17 14.55 -33.16
CA ILE A 389 -15.23 15.55 -33.32
C ILE A 389 -14.95 16.46 -34.52
N HIS A 390 -13.71 16.87 -34.75
CA HIS A 390 -13.36 17.66 -35.94
C HIS A 390 -13.50 16.86 -37.23
N GLN A 391 -13.14 15.58 -37.25
CA GLN A 391 -13.34 14.71 -38.41
C GLN A 391 -14.83 14.47 -38.68
N LEU A 392 -15.62 14.20 -37.64
CA LEU A 392 -17.07 14.08 -37.72
C LEU A 392 -17.72 15.38 -38.18
N ALA A 393 -17.29 16.53 -37.66
CA ALA A 393 -17.79 17.83 -38.08
C ALA A 393 -17.46 18.10 -39.57
N ASN A 394 -16.24 17.79 -40.03
CA ASN A 394 -15.88 17.90 -41.44
C ASN A 394 -16.67 16.93 -42.32
N ALA A 395 -16.89 15.70 -41.88
CA ALA A 395 -17.70 14.71 -42.59
C ALA A 395 -19.18 15.10 -42.64
N LEU A 396 -19.73 15.64 -41.54
CA LEU A 396 -21.09 16.17 -41.46
C LEU A 396 -21.26 17.41 -42.33
N VAL A 397 -20.32 18.35 -42.31
CA VAL A 397 -20.36 19.54 -43.19
C VAL A 397 -20.27 19.13 -44.66
N GLY A 398 -19.40 18.17 -44.99
CA GLY A 398 -19.30 17.59 -46.34
C GLY A 398 -20.59 16.91 -46.81
N GLN A 399 -21.14 15.99 -46.00
CA GLN A 399 -22.39 15.30 -46.31
C GLN A 399 -23.59 16.25 -46.35
N THR A 400 -23.65 17.25 -45.47
CA THR A 400 -24.77 18.21 -45.45
C THR A 400 -24.75 19.11 -46.69
N ALA A 401 -23.57 19.54 -47.14
CA ALA A 401 -23.42 20.29 -48.39
C ALA A 401 -23.85 19.47 -49.61
N GLU A 402 -23.51 18.18 -49.64
CA GLU A 402 -23.87 17.27 -50.74
C GLU A 402 -25.37 16.94 -50.75
N ILE A 403 -25.98 16.75 -49.57
CA ILE A 403 -27.43 16.57 -49.42
C ILE A 403 -28.19 17.83 -49.84
N ILE A 404 -27.71 19.02 -49.47
CA ILE A 404 -28.32 20.29 -49.90
C ILE A 404 -28.22 20.44 -51.41
N LYS A 405 -27.04 20.20 -52.00
CA LYS A 405 -26.83 20.26 -53.44
C LYS A 405 -27.74 19.29 -54.19
N SER A 406 -27.80 18.03 -53.77
CA SER A 406 -28.69 17.02 -54.35
C SER A 406 -30.16 17.41 -54.22
N ARG A 407 -30.58 17.94 -53.07
CA ARG A 407 -31.96 18.39 -52.87
C ARG A 407 -32.30 19.59 -53.77
N VAL A 408 -31.38 20.55 -53.90
CA VAL A 408 -31.55 21.71 -54.80
C VAL A 408 -31.59 21.25 -56.26
N GLU A 409 -30.69 20.38 -56.70
CA GLU A 409 -30.69 19.82 -58.06
C GLU A 409 -32.00 19.09 -58.34
N LYS A 410 -32.47 18.26 -57.41
CA LYS A 410 -33.74 17.53 -57.54
C LYS A 410 -34.95 18.46 -57.55
N SER A 411 -34.91 19.54 -56.77
CA SER A 411 -35.95 20.57 -56.79
C SER A 411 -35.94 21.36 -58.10
N ILE A 412 -34.77 21.72 -58.63
CA ILE A 412 -34.62 22.38 -59.94
C ILE A 412 -35.11 21.44 -61.05
N GLU A 413 -34.72 20.17 -61.01
CA GLU A 413 -35.15 19.16 -61.98
C GLU A 413 -36.67 18.96 -61.93
N GLN A 414 -37.28 18.87 -60.75
CA GLN A 414 -38.74 18.84 -60.59
C GLN A 414 -39.42 20.12 -61.11
N TYR A 415 -38.80 21.28 -60.91
CA TYR A 415 -39.32 22.55 -61.42
C TYR A 415 -39.22 22.61 -62.95
N MET A 416 -38.09 22.17 -63.52
CA MET A 416 -37.83 22.13 -64.96
C MET A 416 -38.63 21.05 -65.69
N SER A 417 -38.90 19.91 -65.07
CA SER A 417 -39.77 18.85 -65.60
C SER A 417 -41.25 19.20 -65.53
N SER A 418 -41.61 20.31 -64.87
CA SER A 418 -42.99 20.82 -64.77
C SER A 418 -43.33 21.88 -65.82
N GLY A 419 -42.68 21.82 -66.99
CA GLY A 419 -42.83 22.77 -68.11
C GLY A 419 -44.28 23.02 -68.55
N ASP A 420 -45.18 22.04 -68.41
CA ASP A 420 -46.62 22.21 -68.71
C ASP A 420 -47.37 23.02 -67.64
N LYS A 421 -46.92 23.00 -66.38
CA LYS A 421 -47.54 23.78 -65.28
C LYS A 421 -47.22 25.26 -65.36
N VAL A 422 -46.02 25.63 -65.82
CA VAL A 422 -45.63 27.04 -65.97
C VAL A 422 -46.45 27.71 -67.08
N GLN A 423 -46.65 27.04 -68.22
CA GLN A 423 -47.51 27.56 -69.29
C GLN A 423 -48.99 27.64 -68.87
N GLN A 424 -49.49 26.64 -68.12
CA GLN A 424 -50.87 26.64 -67.63
C GLN A 424 -51.13 27.78 -66.62
N VAL A 425 -50.18 28.06 -65.72
CA VAL A 425 -50.27 29.16 -64.76
C VAL A 425 -50.18 30.52 -65.46
N ILE A 426 -49.28 30.69 -66.43
CA ILE A 426 -49.19 31.93 -67.22
C ILE A 426 -50.46 32.17 -68.03
N ALA A 427 -51.02 31.13 -68.67
CA ALA A 427 -52.27 31.24 -69.43
C ALA A 427 -53.47 31.59 -68.54
N GLN A 428 -53.56 31.00 -67.33
CA GLN A 428 -54.59 31.36 -66.35
C GLN A 428 -54.47 32.81 -65.89
N GLU A 429 -53.27 33.30 -65.61
CA GLU A 429 -53.08 34.66 -65.10
C GLU A 429 -53.29 35.73 -66.18
N ILE A 430 -52.95 35.43 -67.43
CA ILE A 430 -53.29 36.29 -68.58
C ILE A 430 -54.81 36.32 -68.79
N ALA A 431 -55.48 35.17 -68.79
CA ALA A 431 -56.93 35.09 -68.92
C ALA A 431 -57.64 35.85 -67.78
N ARG A 432 -57.15 35.74 -66.55
CA ARG A 432 -57.69 36.43 -65.38
C ARG A 432 -57.53 37.96 -65.47
N LYS A 433 -56.39 38.46 -65.95
CA LYS A 433 -56.18 39.91 -66.17
C LYS A 433 -57.06 40.47 -67.29
N ILE A 434 -57.29 39.71 -68.36
CA ILE A 434 -58.18 40.13 -69.45
C ILE A 434 -59.64 40.23 -68.95
N ILE A 435 -60.10 39.24 -68.17
CA ILE A 435 -61.47 39.25 -67.61
C ILE A 435 -61.67 40.40 -66.62
N PHE A 436 -60.69 40.67 -65.74
CA PHE A 436 -60.78 41.81 -64.82
C PHE A 436 -60.73 43.15 -65.56
N GLY A 437 -59.88 43.28 -66.58
CA GLY A 437 -59.81 44.49 -67.40
C GLY A 437 -61.09 44.77 -68.19
N LEU A 438 -61.76 43.74 -68.71
CA LEU A 438 -63.05 43.88 -69.40
C LEU A 438 -64.20 44.25 -68.44
N ARG A 439 -64.20 43.71 -67.21
CA ARG A 439 -65.20 44.08 -66.19
C ARG A 439 -65.03 45.50 -65.67
N GLU A 440 -63.80 45.98 -65.49
CA GLU A 440 -63.55 47.37 -65.07
C GLU A 440 -63.92 48.37 -66.17
N SER A 441 -63.73 48.03 -67.46
CA SER A 441 -64.17 48.89 -68.56
C SER A 441 -65.69 48.99 -68.71
N ASP A 442 -66.43 47.91 -68.40
CA ASP A 442 -67.89 47.90 -68.43
C ASP A 442 -68.51 48.58 -67.17
N GLU A 443 -67.82 48.58 -66.03
CA GLU A 443 -68.26 49.27 -64.81
C GLU A 443 -67.92 50.78 -64.81
N GLU A 444 -66.89 51.25 -65.54
CA GLU A 444 -66.58 52.69 -65.67
C GLU A 444 -67.43 53.43 -66.72
N THR A 445 -67.99 52.73 -67.71
CA THR A 445 -68.83 53.34 -68.75
C THR A 445 -70.29 53.56 -68.31
N ASP A 446 -70.77 52.83 -67.29
CA ASP A 446 -72.21 52.81 -66.93
C ASP A 446 -72.60 53.68 -65.72
N LYS A 447 -71.66 54.42 -65.10
CA LYS A 447 -72.01 55.39 -64.03
C LYS A 447 -71.37 56.77 -64.10
N LYS A 448 -70.59 57.08 -65.14
CA LYS A 448 -70.31 58.49 -65.51
C LYS A 448 -71.54 59.19 -66.16
N SER A 449 -72.75 58.61 -66.08
CA SER A 449 -73.98 59.13 -66.71
C SER A 449 -75.23 59.20 -65.80
N LYS A 450 -75.07 59.30 -64.48
CA LYS A 450 -76.16 59.75 -63.57
C LYS A 450 -75.70 60.73 -62.52
#